data_AF-A0A7W5CGA3-F1
#
_entry.id   AF-A0A7W5CGA3-F1
#
_cell.length_a   1.000
_cell.length_b   1.000
_cell.length_c   1.000
_cell.angle_alpha   90.00
_cell.angle_beta   90.00
_cell.angle_gamma   90.00
#
_symmetry.space_group_name_H-M   'P 1'
#
loop_
_entity.id
_entity.type
_entity.pdbx_description
1 polymer ?
#
loop_
_entity_poly.entity_id
_entity_poly.type
_entity_poly.pdbx_seq_one_letter_code
_entity_poly.pdbx_strand_id
1 'polypeptide(L)'
;MQFLMGQDVNSELSTMAKAFPGNTESVPTFVEDDELFKTAFEIYKDGYPANEFTGLPVAEELMRQFGTQFQSALDGQQSMSDALTETQDEWTSEF
;
A
#
# COMPACT_ATOMS: atom_id res chain seq x y z
N MET A 1 17.07 4.15 -12.51
CA MET A 1 16.48 4.08 -11.15
C MET A 1 17.23 4.93 -10.13
N GLN A 2 18.57 4.83 -9.99
CA GLN A 2 19.31 5.58 -8.95
C GLN A 2 19.10 7.10 -8.94
N PHE A 3 18.99 7.75 -10.11
CA PHE A 3 18.75 9.20 -10.16
C PHE A 3 17.41 9.62 -9.51
N LEU A 4 16.31 8.91 -9.81
CA LEU A 4 14.98 9.21 -9.27
C LEU A 4 14.84 8.91 -7.77
N MET A 5 15.74 8.09 -7.22
CA MET A 5 15.78 7.70 -5.81
C MET A 5 16.76 8.56 -4.98
N GLY A 6 17.47 9.51 -5.60
CA GLY A 6 18.29 10.47 -4.87
C GLY A 6 17.42 11.32 -3.94
N GLN A 7 17.91 11.60 -2.74
CA GLN A 7 17.13 12.25 -1.67
C GLN A 7 16.44 13.54 -2.14
N ASP A 8 17.18 14.42 -2.82
CA ASP A 8 16.67 15.71 -3.31
C ASP A 8 15.65 15.52 -4.44
N VAL A 9 15.99 14.68 -5.43
CA VAL A 9 15.13 14.40 -6.60
C VAL A 9 13.83 13.73 -6.18
N ASN A 10 13.88 12.80 -5.23
CA ASN A 10 12.69 12.10 -4.74
C ASN A 10 11.81 13.02 -3.88
N SER A 11 12.41 13.93 -3.09
CA SER A 11 11.67 14.97 -2.36
C SER A 11 10.94 15.93 -3.29
N GLU A 12 11.59 16.39 -4.37
CA GLU A 12 10.99 17.29 -5.37
C GLU A 12 9.84 16.60 -6.13
N LEU A 13 10.07 15.39 -6.63
CA LEU A 13 9.04 14.61 -7.34
C LEU A 13 7.81 14.34 -6.46
N SER A 14 8.03 13.92 -5.20
CA SER A 14 6.96 13.71 -4.24
C SER A 14 6.18 14.98 -3.94
N THR A 15 6.88 16.11 -3.82
CA THR A 15 6.25 17.42 -3.61
C THR A 15 5.33 17.81 -4.77
N MET A 16 5.80 17.65 -6.01
CA MET A 16 5.02 17.94 -7.21
C MET A 16 3.80 17.02 -7.36
N ALA A 17 3.97 15.73 -7.05
CA ALA A 17 2.92 14.72 -7.20
C ALA A 17 1.94 14.66 -6.02
N LYS A 18 2.20 15.40 -4.92
CA LYS A 18 1.50 15.23 -3.63
C LYS A 18 1.49 13.76 -3.17
N ALA A 19 2.59 13.06 -3.42
CA ALA A 19 2.80 11.65 -3.11
C ALA A 19 3.88 11.50 -2.04
N PHE A 20 3.99 10.30 -1.44
CA PHE A 20 5.05 10.01 -0.48
C PHE A 20 6.31 9.45 -1.16
N PRO A 21 7.51 9.80 -0.68
CA PRO A 21 8.78 9.43 -1.32
C PRO A 21 9.13 7.98 -1.05
N GLY A 22 9.68 7.28 -2.06
CA GLY A 22 10.21 5.92 -1.89
C GLY A 22 11.58 5.86 -1.20
N ASN A 23 12.27 7.00 -1.08
CA ASN A 23 13.48 7.15 -0.26
C ASN A 23 13.08 7.61 1.15
N THR A 24 13.47 6.87 2.19
CA THR A 24 13.10 7.13 3.58
C THR A 24 13.75 8.37 4.20
N GLU A 25 14.79 8.92 3.57
CA GLU A 25 15.48 10.15 4.00
C GLU A 25 14.89 11.40 3.31
N SER A 26 14.03 11.23 2.31
CA SER A 26 13.39 12.35 1.60
C SER A 26 12.27 12.96 2.43
N VAL A 27 12.22 14.30 2.46
CA VAL A 27 11.18 15.07 3.13
C VAL A 27 10.55 16.01 2.11
N PRO A 28 9.30 15.75 1.67
CA PRO A 28 8.62 16.63 0.72
C PRO A 28 8.30 18.00 1.34
N THR A 29 8.38 19.07 0.55
CA THR A 29 8.17 20.45 1.03
C THR A 29 6.73 20.69 1.52
N PHE A 30 5.75 19.93 1.01
CA PHE A 30 4.35 20.05 1.46
C PHE A 30 4.15 19.77 2.96
N VAL A 31 5.11 19.11 3.61
CA VAL A 31 5.08 18.80 5.05
C VAL A 31 5.16 20.07 5.89
N GLU A 32 5.78 21.13 5.36
CA GLU A 32 5.89 22.42 6.02
C GLU A 32 4.67 23.32 5.76
N ASP A 33 3.98 23.11 4.64
CA ASP A 33 2.92 23.99 4.16
C ASP A 33 1.50 23.52 4.55
N ASP A 34 1.32 22.25 4.91
CA ASP A 34 -0.01 21.66 5.13
C ASP A 34 0.01 20.63 6.29
N GLU A 35 -0.70 20.97 7.38
CA GLU A 35 -0.80 20.13 8.59
C GLU A 35 -1.49 18.77 8.33
N LEU A 36 -2.39 18.66 7.36
CA LEU A 36 -2.99 17.38 6.97
C LEU A 36 -1.95 16.48 6.31
N PHE A 37 -1.16 17.04 5.36
CA PHE A 37 -0.10 16.29 4.71
C PHE A 37 1.04 15.94 5.66
N LYS A 38 1.35 16.81 6.61
CA LYS A 38 2.31 16.54 7.68
C LYS A 38 1.87 15.35 8.53
N THR A 39 0.61 15.35 8.98
CA THR A 39 0.03 14.23 9.74
C THR A 39 0.07 12.94 8.93
N ALA A 40 -0.32 12.98 7.66
CA ALA A 40 -0.27 11.81 6.78
C ALA A 40 1.17 11.32 6.53
N PHE A 41 2.14 12.23 6.45
CA PHE A 41 3.56 11.88 6.30
C PHE A 41 4.15 11.26 7.58
N GLU A 42 3.70 11.68 8.76
CA GLU A 42 4.08 11.01 10.02
C GLU A 42 3.57 9.56 10.06
N ILE A 43 2.31 9.33 9.71
CA ILE A 43 1.74 7.97 9.61
C ILE A 43 2.52 7.14 8.58
N TYR A 44 2.87 7.73 7.44
CA TYR A 44 3.66 7.08 6.40
C TYR A 44 5.05 6.63 6.90
N LYS A 45 5.75 7.48 7.67
CA LYS A 45 7.07 7.18 8.24
C LYS A 45 7.05 6.14 9.36
N ASP A 46 5.94 6.03 10.08
CA ASP A 46 5.76 4.99 11.11
C ASP A 46 5.58 3.59 10.50
N GLY A 47 5.23 3.53 9.21
CA GLY A 47 5.19 2.30 8.42
C GLY A 47 6.51 1.99 7.71
N TYR A 48 6.48 0.94 6.88
CA TYR A 48 7.54 0.69 5.90
C TYR A 48 6.89 0.51 4.52
N PRO A 49 7.53 0.98 3.44
CA PRO A 49 7.02 0.74 2.09
C PRO A 49 7.01 -0.76 1.80
N ALA A 50 5.83 -1.34 1.68
CA ALA A 50 5.61 -2.67 1.16
C ALA A 50 4.97 -2.54 -0.22
N ASN A 51 5.43 -3.35 -1.18
CA ASN A 51 4.70 -3.55 -2.41
C ASN A 51 4.04 -4.92 -2.32
N GLU A 52 2.72 -4.92 -2.18
CA GLU A 52 1.88 -6.10 -1.97
C GLU A 52 1.94 -7.07 -3.17
N PHE A 53 2.43 -6.61 -4.32
CA PHE A 53 2.57 -7.38 -5.55
C PHE A 53 3.98 -7.94 -5.77
N THR A 54 4.92 -7.71 -4.84
CA THR A 54 6.31 -8.15 -4.97
C THR A 54 6.59 -9.36 -4.09
N GLY A 55 7.14 -10.44 -4.67
CA GLY A 55 7.61 -11.62 -3.95
C GLY A 55 6.79 -12.89 -4.14
N LEU A 56 5.51 -12.77 -4.49
CA LEU A 56 4.63 -13.89 -4.86
C LEU A 56 4.39 -13.86 -6.39
N PRO A 57 4.63 -14.96 -7.14
CA PRO A 57 4.43 -15.01 -8.60
C PRO A 57 3.00 -14.66 -9.06
N VAL A 58 2.03 -14.76 -8.16
CA VAL A 58 0.59 -14.62 -8.39
C VAL A 58 -0.06 -13.67 -7.36
N ALA A 59 0.69 -12.66 -6.90
CA ALA A 59 0.22 -11.71 -5.90
C ALA A 59 -1.03 -10.92 -6.32
N GLU A 60 -1.15 -10.56 -7.61
CA GLU A 60 -2.35 -9.90 -8.15
C GLU A 60 -3.59 -10.78 -7.99
N GLU A 61 -3.43 -12.08 -8.24
CA GLU A 61 -4.50 -13.07 -8.11
C GLU A 61 -4.88 -13.28 -6.63
N LEU A 62 -3.90 -13.36 -5.74
CA LEU A 62 -4.14 -13.41 -4.29
C LEU A 62 -4.97 -12.21 -3.81
N MET A 63 -4.58 -11.00 -4.24
CA MET A 63 -5.28 -9.76 -3.88
C MET A 63 -6.70 -9.73 -4.45
N ARG A 64 -6.91 -10.28 -5.66
CA ARG A 64 -8.23 -10.41 -6.28
C ARG A 64 -9.16 -11.35 -5.49
N GLN A 65 -8.66 -12.53 -5.14
CA GLN A 65 -9.41 -13.54 -4.38
C GLN A 65 -9.79 -12.97 -3.00
N PHE A 66 -8.80 -12.47 -2.25
CA PHE A 66 -9.03 -11.84 -0.95
C PHE A 66 -9.99 -10.65 -1.04
N GLY A 67 -9.80 -9.75 -2.02
CA GLY A 67 -10.62 -8.55 -2.18
C GLY A 67 -12.10 -8.88 -2.43
N THR A 68 -12.37 -9.94 -3.20
CA THR A 68 -13.74 -10.41 -3.46
C THR A 68 -14.42 -10.87 -2.17
N GLN A 69 -13.74 -11.70 -1.40
CA GLN A 69 -14.26 -12.24 -0.14
C GLN A 69 -14.43 -11.16 0.92
N PHE A 70 -13.44 -10.26 1.04
CA PHE A 70 -13.46 -9.14 1.97
C PHE A 70 -14.61 -8.17 1.67
N GLN A 71 -14.86 -7.85 0.39
CA GLN A 71 -15.97 -6.97 0.01
C GLN A 71 -17.33 -7.58 0.39
N SER A 72 -17.51 -8.89 0.16
CA SER A 72 -18.72 -9.63 0.56
C SER A 72 -18.95 -9.59 2.08
N ALA A 73 -17.87 -9.73 2.88
CA ALA A 73 -17.97 -9.59 4.34
C ALA A 73 -18.36 -8.17 4.78
N LEU A 74 -17.80 -7.14 4.14
CA LEU A 74 -18.16 -5.74 4.43
C LEU A 74 -19.61 -5.41 4.06
N ASP A 75 -20.16 -6.05 3.03
CA ASP A 75 -21.57 -5.94 2.64
C ASP A 75 -22.51 -6.76 3.55
N GLY A 76 -21.95 -7.51 4.51
CA GLY A 76 -22.69 -8.34 5.46
C GLY A 76 -23.25 -9.64 4.86
N GLN A 77 -22.76 -10.04 3.69
CA GLN A 77 -23.19 -11.25 2.99
C GLN A 77 -22.57 -12.52 3.61
N GLN A 78 -21.44 -12.37 4.32
CA GLN A 78 -20.77 -13.42 5.07
C GLN A 78 -20.08 -12.86 6.31
N SER A 79 -19.64 -13.73 7.23
CA SER A 79 -18.80 -13.29 8.34
C SER A 79 -17.35 -13.04 7.88
N MET A 80 -16.61 -12.22 8.63
CA MET A 80 -15.18 -12.02 8.36
C MET A 80 -14.38 -13.33 8.51
N SER A 81 -14.82 -14.25 9.38
CA SER A 81 -14.18 -15.55 9.53
C SER A 81 -14.37 -16.40 8.27
N ASP A 82 -15.59 -16.41 7.73
CA ASP A 82 -15.91 -17.17 6.52
C ASP A 82 -15.13 -16.62 5.33
N ALA A 83 -15.05 -15.29 5.18
CA ALA A 83 -14.28 -14.66 4.11
C ALA A 83 -12.80 -15.07 4.12
N LEU A 84 -12.18 -15.18 5.30
CA LEU A 84 -10.80 -15.63 5.43
C LEU A 84 -10.64 -17.12 5.09
N THR A 85 -11.57 -17.96 5.52
CA THR A 85 -11.58 -19.39 5.19
C THR A 85 -11.77 -19.60 3.69
N GLU A 86 -12.76 -18.94 3.08
CA GLU A 86 -13.02 -19.05 1.65
C GLU A 86 -11.86 -18.54 0.79
N THR A 87 -11.21 -17.43 1.20
CA THR A 87 -9.99 -16.95 0.53
C THR A 87 -8.89 -18.01 0.57
N GLN A 88 -8.69 -18.66 1.73
CA GLN A 88 -7.66 -19.68 1.91
C GLN A 88 -7.95 -20.95 1.10
N ASP A 89 -9.22 -21.35 1.03
CA ASP A 89 -9.69 -22.51 0.27
C ASP A 89 -9.55 -22.26 -1.24
N GLU A 90 -9.97 -21.09 -1.74
CA GLU A 90 -9.80 -20.69 -3.15
C GLU A 90 -8.31 -20.69 -3.53
N TRP A 91 -7.46 -20.10 -2.68
CA TRP A 91 -6.02 -20.05 -2.91
C TRP A 91 -5.39 -21.44 -3.01
N THR A 92 -5.66 -22.32 -2.04
CA THR A 92 -5.07 -23.68 -1.99
C THR A 92 -5.64 -24.64 -3.03
N SER A 93 -6.77 -24.31 -3.64
CA SER A 93 -7.34 -25.09 -4.74
C SER A 93 -6.57 -24.89 -6.05
N GLU A 94 -5.95 -23.72 -6.24
CA GLU A 94 -5.23 -23.32 -7.44
C GLU A 94 -3.70 -23.37 -7.27
N PHE A 95 -3.17 -23.20 -6.04
CA PHE A 95 -1.73 -23.07 -5.74
C PHE A 95 -1.26 -23.91 -4.54
#